data_AF-A0A783LFF1-F1
#
_entry.id   AF-A0A783LFF1-F1
#
_cell.length_a   1.000
_cell.length_b   1.000
_cell.length_c   1.000
_cell.angle_alpha   90.00
_cell.angle_beta   90.00
_cell.angle_gamma   90.00
#
_symmetry.space_group_name_H-M   'P 1'
#
loop_
_entity.id
_entity.type
_entity.pdbx_description
1 polymer ?
#
loop_
_entity_poly.entity_id
_entity_poly.type
_entity_poly.pdbx_seq_one_letter_code
_entity_poly.pdbx_strand_id
1 'polypeptide(L)'
;VALVICLITFFVVSWILGRQGKQQSENEVTGGRQLTDNPKDVARMLKKDGKDSDIRIGDLPIIRDSEIQNFCLHGTVGAGKSEVIRRLANYARQRGDMVVIYDRSGEFVKSYYDPSIDKILNPLDARCAAWDLWKECLT
;
A
#
# COMPACT_ATOMS: atom_id res chain seq x y z
N VAL A 1 26.82 52.29 18.10
CA VAL A 1 25.43 51.79 17.96
C VAL A 1 25.04 51.61 16.48
N ALA A 2 25.04 52.67 15.66
CA ALA A 2 24.66 52.58 14.25
C ALA A 2 25.49 51.56 13.43
N LEU A 3 26.82 51.54 13.60
CA LEU A 3 27.70 50.62 12.85
C LEU A 3 27.46 49.14 13.21
N VAL A 4 27.12 48.86 14.48
CA VAL A 4 26.76 47.52 14.96
C VAL A 4 25.42 47.08 14.36
N ILE A 5 24.44 47.98 14.31
CA ILE A 5 23.14 47.71 13.69
C ILE A 5 23.32 47.39 12.21
N CYS A 6 24.10 48.21 11.46
CA CYS A 6 24.38 47.99 10.05
C CYS A 6 25.01 46.62 9.78
N LEU A 7 26.00 46.22 10.59
CA LEU A 7 26.65 44.91 10.46
C LEU A 7 25.67 43.76 10.71
N ILE A 8 24.83 43.86 11.75
CA ILE A 8 23.82 42.83 12.03
C ILE A 8 22.82 42.72 10.86
N THR A 9 22.30 43.84 10.37
CA THR A 9 21.39 43.82 9.21
C THR A 9 22.04 43.25 7.97
N PHE A 10 23.31 43.57 7.71
CA PHE A 10 24.05 43.02 6.57
C PHE A 10 24.15 41.49 6.65
N PHE A 11 24.56 40.95 7.80
CA PHE A 11 24.66 39.50 7.98
C PHE A 11 23.30 38.80 7.88
N VAL A 12 22.24 39.38 8.45
CA VAL A 12 20.88 38.82 8.36
C VAL A 12 20.39 38.81 6.92
N VAL A 13 20.55 39.91 6.18
CA VAL A 13 20.12 40.01 4.78
C VAL A 13 20.92 39.05 3.90
N SER A 14 22.26 39.01 4.05
CA SER A 14 23.10 38.06 3.32
C SER A 14 22.74 36.60 3.61
N TRP A 15 22.38 36.29 4.87
CA TRP A 15 21.93 34.94 5.23
C TRP A 15 20.59 34.59 4.60
N ILE A 16 19.60 35.50 4.64
CA ILE A 16 18.27 35.30 4.03
C ILE A 16 18.41 35.12 2.52
N LEU A 17 19.15 36.01 1.84
CA LEU A 17 19.37 35.96 0.40
C LEU A 17 20.15 34.71 0.00
N GLY A 18 21.17 34.32 0.76
CA GLY A 18 21.91 33.09 0.52
C GLY A 18 21.03 31.84 0.66
N ARG A 19 20.14 31.81 1.66
CA ARG A 19 19.19 30.71 1.86
C ARG A 19 18.15 30.63 0.75
N GLN A 20 17.57 31.76 0.36
CA GLN A 20 16.58 31.84 -0.72
C GLN A 20 17.21 31.51 -2.08
N GLY A 21 18.40 32.04 -2.35
CA GLY A 21 19.14 31.74 -3.58
C GLY A 21 19.50 30.26 -3.69
N LYS A 22 19.88 29.62 -2.58
CA LYS A 22 20.10 28.17 -2.56
C LYS A 22 18.83 27.37 -2.83
N GLN A 23 17.69 27.74 -2.22
CA GLN A 23 16.39 27.10 -2.48
C GLN A 23 15.90 27.29 -3.92
N GLN A 24 16.12 28.46 -4.52
CA GLN A 24 15.76 28.73 -5.91
C GLN A 24 16.72 28.08 -6.92
N SER A 25 17.97 27.83 -6.52
CA SER A 25 18.95 27.13 -7.36
C SER A 25 18.69 25.62 -7.42
N GLU A 26 17.93 25.06 -6.48
CA GLU A 26 17.55 23.66 -6.52
C GLU A 26 16.50 23.46 -7.63
N ASN A 27 16.71 22.43 -8.47
CA ASN A 27 15.80 22.14 -9.57
C ASN A 27 14.41 21.84 -9.02
N GLU A 28 13.42 22.62 -9.44
CA GLU A 28 12.03 22.37 -9.10
C GLU A 28 11.51 21.20 -9.94
N VAL A 29 10.92 20.21 -9.27
CA VAL A 29 10.27 19.10 -9.96
C VAL A 29 8.91 19.57 -10.45
N THR A 30 8.83 19.93 -11.72
CA THR A 30 7.61 20.46 -12.37
C THR A 30 6.51 19.42 -12.60
N GLY A 31 6.82 18.13 -12.39
CA GLY A 31 5.85 17.04 -12.47
C GLY A 31 6.50 15.67 -12.49
N GLY A 32 5.67 14.64 -12.69
CA GLY A 32 6.11 13.25 -12.78
C GLY A 32 6.14 12.51 -11.44
N ARG A 33 6.83 11.36 -11.43
CA ARG A 33 6.97 10.49 -10.26
C ARG A 33 8.31 10.76 -9.60
N GLN A 34 8.29 11.00 -8.29
CA GLN A 34 9.49 11.06 -7.47
C GLN A 34 9.74 9.69 -6.84
N LEU A 35 11.00 9.25 -6.86
CA LEU A 35 11.45 8.03 -6.20
C LEU A 35 12.05 8.39 -4.85
N THR A 36 11.78 7.56 -3.84
CA THR A 36 12.46 7.64 -2.55
C THR A 36 12.86 6.24 -2.11
N ASP A 37 14.07 6.13 -1.56
CA ASP A 37 14.60 4.87 -1.01
C ASP A 37 14.10 4.61 0.41
N ASN A 38 13.42 5.58 1.04
CA ASN A 38 12.91 5.49 2.40
C ASN A 38 11.37 5.46 2.41
N PRO A 39 10.76 4.27 2.56
CA PRO A 39 9.30 4.13 2.61
C PRO A 39 8.63 4.93 3.72
N LYS A 40 9.37 5.26 4.80
CA LYS A 40 8.83 6.02 5.94
C LYS A 40 8.47 7.46 5.56
N ASP A 41 9.13 8.02 4.54
CA ASP A 41 8.84 9.37 4.07
C ASP A 41 7.48 9.41 3.37
N VAL A 42 7.21 8.42 2.51
CA VAL A 42 5.88 8.25 1.88
C VAL A 42 4.82 7.93 2.93
N ALA A 43 5.11 7.05 3.89
CA ALA A 43 4.17 6.72 4.97
C ALA A 43 3.81 7.96 5.81
N ARG A 44 4.78 8.81 6.12
CA ARG A 44 4.55 10.08 6.85
C ARG A 44 3.74 11.06 6.01
N MET A 45 4.02 11.16 4.72
CA MET A 45 3.26 11.99 3.79
C MET A 45 1.79 11.55 3.73
N LEU A 46 1.53 10.25 3.51
CA LEU A 46 0.17 9.69 3.49
C LEU A 46 -0.57 9.96 4.81
N LYS A 47 0.10 9.78 5.95
CA LYS A 47 -0.48 10.08 7.27
C LYS A 47 -0.80 11.57 7.45
N LYS A 48 0.10 12.46 7.03
CA LYS A 48 -0.10 13.92 7.09
C LYS A 48 -1.30 14.35 6.24
N ASP A 49 -1.49 13.71 5.10
CA ASP A 49 -2.59 13.99 4.16
C ASP A 49 -3.89 13.28 4.55
N GLY A 50 -3.90 12.48 5.63
CA GLY A 50 -5.05 11.68 6.04
C GLY A 50 -5.43 10.58 5.05
N LYS A 51 -4.48 10.11 4.24
CA LYS A 51 -4.64 9.09 3.19
C LYS A 51 -3.98 7.76 3.55
N ASP A 52 -3.54 7.56 4.79
CA ASP A 52 -2.97 6.31 5.24
C ASP A 52 -4.05 5.23 5.39
N SER A 53 -3.83 4.07 4.75
CA SER A 53 -4.61 2.86 4.94
C SER A 53 -4.07 2.02 6.10
N ASP A 54 -4.94 1.23 6.72
CA ASP A 54 -4.59 0.13 7.61
C ASP A 54 -3.96 -1.07 6.87
N ILE A 55 -4.16 -1.19 5.55
CA ILE A 55 -3.45 -2.17 4.71
C ILE A 55 -2.03 -1.68 4.43
N ARG A 56 -1.04 -2.53 4.72
CA ARG A 56 0.38 -2.25 4.48
C ARG A 56 1.08 -3.32 3.66
N ILE A 57 1.97 -2.88 2.77
CA ILE A 57 2.94 -3.72 2.07
C ILE A 57 4.31 -3.45 2.68
N GLY A 58 4.72 -4.35 3.59
CA GLY A 58 5.90 -4.10 4.43
C GLY A 58 5.66 -2.91 5.36
N ASP A 59 6.56 -1.94 5.35
CA ASP A 59 6.47 -0.73 6.17
C ASP A 59 5.59 0.38 5.55
N LEU A 60 5.15 0.19 4.30
CA LEU A 60 4.43 1.22 3.53
C LEU A 60 2.91 0.98 3.57
N PRO A 61 2.11 1.90 4.12
CA PRO A 61 0.66 1.87 3.94
C PRO A 61 0.31 2.15 2.48
N ILE A 62 -0.71 1.46 1.97
CA ILE A 62 -1.30 1.85 0.70
C ILE A 62 -2.11 3.15 0.87
N ILE A 63 -2.53 3.72 -0.25
CA ILE A 63 -3.45 4.86 -0.22
C ILE A 63 -4.80 4.36 0.30
N ARG A 64 -5.41 5.08 1.25
CA ARG A 64 -6.74 4.77 1.77
C ARG A 64 -7.76 4.59 0.63
N ASP A 65 -8.58 3.57 0.76
CA ASP A 65 -9.63 3.17 -0.19
C ASP A 65 -9.12 2.78 -1.59
N SER A 66 -7.80 2.61 -1.76
CA SER A 66 -7.22 2.19 -3.05
C SER A 66 -7.39 0.69 -3.30
N GLU A 67 -7.77 -0.11 -2.30
CA GLU A 67 -7.96 -1.56 -2.44
C GLU A 67 -9.03 -1.93 -3.49
N ILE A 68 -10.03 -1.06 -3.69
CA ILE A 68 -11.09 -1.25 -4.70
C ILE A 68 -10.61 -1.01 -6.13
N GLN A 69 -9.42 -0.41 -6.31
CA GLN A 69 -8.83 -0.13 -7.61
C GLN A 69 -8.07 -1.33 -8.19
N ASN A 70 -8.08 -2.47 -7.48
CA ASN A 70 -7.36 -3.71 -7.77
C ASN A 70 -5.84 -3.58 -7.65
N PHE A 71 -5.19 -4.73 -7.48
CA PHE A 71 -3.74 -4.84 -7.40
C PHE A 71 -3.20 -5.65 -8.58
N CYS A 72 -2.08 -5.21 -9.15
CA CYS A 72 -1.29 -6.00 -10.09
C CYS A 72 0.06 -6.34 -9.44
N LEU A 73 0.28 -7.62 -9.13
CA LEU A 73 1.54 -8.11 -8.59
C LEU A 73 2.38 -8.71 -9.71
N HIS A 74 3.45 -8.01 -10.10
CA HIS A 74 4.36 -8.45 -11.16
C HIS A 74 5.74 -8.83 -10.59
N GLY A 75 6.32 -9.92 -11.09
CA GLY A 75 7.64 -10.39 -10.67
C GLY A 75 7.91 -11.84 -11.05
N THR A 76 9.16 -12.29 -10.96
CA THR A 76 9.58 -13.66 -11.28
C THR A 76 9.09 -14.68 -10.24
N VAL A 77 9.25 -15.97 -10.54
CA VAL A 77 9.02 -17.04 -9.54
C VAL A 77 9.97 -16.82 -8.36
N GLY A 78 9.45 -16.95 -7.13
CA GLY A 78 10.25 -16.70 -5.91
C GLY A 78 10.31 -15.24 -5.46
N ALA A 79 9.82 -14.27 -6.24
CA ALA A 79 9.84 -12.85 -5.89
C ALA A 79 8.89 -12.45 -4.73
N GLY A 80 8.25 -13.40 -4.05
CA GLY A 80 7.38 -13.13 -2.90
C GLY A 80 5.94 -12.70 -3.21
N LYS A 81 5.48 -12.80 -4.46
CA LYS A 81 4.09 -12.43 -4.83
C LYS A 81 3.03 -13.13 -3.97
N SER A 82 3.18 -14.44 -3.76
CA SER A 82 2.25 -15.22 -2.92
C SER A 82 2.25 -14.76 -1.46
N GLU A 83 3.40 -14.26 -0.97
CA GLU A 83 3.50 -13.72 0.39
C GLU A 83 2.75 -12.39 0.54
N VAL A 84 2.81 -11.54 -0.48
CA VAL A 84 1.97 -10.32 -0.53
C VAL A 84 0.48 -10.68 -0.52
N ILE A 85 0.07 -11.68 -1.31
CA ILE A 85 -1.32 -12.16 -1.33
C ILE A 85 -1.75 -12.68 0.05
N ARG A 86 -0.89 -13.46 0.75
CA ARG A 86 -1.17 -13.94 2.11
C ARG A 86 -1.40 -12.79 3.09
N ARG A 87 -0.58 -11.74 3.03
CA ARG A 87 -0.76 -10.56 3.87
C ARG A 87 -2.07 -9.84 3.59
N LEU A 88 -2.43 -9.68 2.31
CA LEU A 88 -3.72 -9.11 1.92
C LEU A 88 -4.90 -9.96 2.43
N ALA A 89 -4.80 -11.28 2.32
CA ALA A 89 -5.81 -12.21 2.84
C ALA A 89 -5.94 -12.12 4.37
N ASN A 90 -4.83 -11.91 5.10
CA ASN A 90 -4.87 -11.68 6.55
C ASN A 90 -5.62 -10.40 6.93
N TYR A 91 -5.40 -9.30 6.22
CA TYR A 91 -6.16 -8.05 6.45
C TYR A 91 -7.65 -8.29 6.20
N ALA A 92 -7.99 -8.91 5.07
CA ALA A 92 -9.38 -9.23 4.73
C ALA A 92 -10.04 -10.12 5.81
N ARG A 93 -9.37 -11.18 6.26
CA ARG A 93 -9.86 -12.05 7.34
C ARG A 93 -10.09 -11.28 8.64
N GLN A 94 -9.16 -10.41 9.03
CA GLN A 94 -9.29 -9.60 10.25
C GLN A 94 -10.45 -8.61 10.18
N ARG A 95 -10.69 -8.03 9.01
CA ARG A 95 -11.83 -7.12 8.75
C ARG A 95 -13.17 -7.86 8.62
N GLY A 96 -13.15 -9.18 8.40
CA GLY A 96 -14.33 -9.97 8.11
C GLY A 96 -14.80 -9.86 6.66
N ASP A 97 -13.92 -9.44 5.75
CA ASP A 97 -14.20 -9.30 4.33
C ASP A 97 -14.40 -10.68 3.68
N MET A 98 -15.34 -10.76 2.75
CA MET A 98 -15.52 -11.95 1.91
C MET A 98 -14.38 -12.02 0.88
N VAL A 99 -13.68 -13.16 0.85
CA VAL A 99 -12.59 -13.40 -0.10
C VAL A 99 -12.87 -14.65 -0.91
N VAL A 100 -12.75 -14.54 -2.23
CA VAL A 100 -12.73 -15.68 -3.14
C VAL A 100 -11.30 -15.88 -3.62
N ILE A 101 -10.72 -17.04 -3.33
CA ILE A 101 -9.34 -17.37 -3.70
C ILE A 101 -9.33 -18.50 -4.72
N TYR A 102 -8.78 -18.23 -5.91
CA TYR A 102 -8.45 -19.28 -6.86
C TYR A 102 -7.12 -19.94 -6.47
N ASP A 103 -7.20 -21.04 -5.73
CA ASP A 103 -6.04 -21.74 -5.18
C ASP A 103 -5.66 -22.98 -5.98
N ARG A 104 -4.88 -22.78 -7.04
CA ARG A 104 -4.43 -23.88 -7.91
C ARG A 104 -3.54 -24.91 -7.19
N SER A 105 -2.72 -24.49 -6.23
CA SER A 105 -1.78 -25.38 -5.53
C SER A 105 -2.34 -25.99 -4.26
N GLY A 106 -3.48 -25.50 -3.75
CA GLY A 106 -4.05 -25.90 -2.46
C GLY A 106 -3.32 -25.33 -1.25
N GLU A 107 -2.41 -24.37 -1.44
CA GLU A 107 -1.57 -23.82 -0.37
C GLU A 107 -2.35 -22.85 0.54
N PHE A 108 -3.34 -22.15 -0.02
CA PHE A 108 -4.22 -21.30 0.76
C PHE A 108 -5.25 -22.13 1.52
N VAL A 109 -5.84 -23.15 0.88
CA VAL A 109 -6.71 -24.10 1.58
C VAL A 109 -5.97 -24.76 2.74
N LYS A 110 -4.73 -25.22 2.53
CA LYS A 110 -3.91 -25.80 3.60
C LYS A 110 -3.65 -24.85 4.77
N SER A 111 -3.49 -23.56 4.52
CA SER A 111 -3.05 -22.58 5.53
C SER A 111 -4.19 -21.80 6.19
N TYR A 112 -5.32 -21.61 5.49
CA TYR A 112 -6.38 -20.68 5.89
C TYR A 112 -7.75 -21.31 6.08
N TYR A 113 -7.98 -22.54 5.59
CA TYR A 113 -9.30 -23.13 5.59
C TYR A 113 -9.81 -23.40 7.00
N ASP A 114 -10.93 -22.77 7.33
CA ASP A 114 -11.72 -23.02 8.52
C ASP A 114 -13.06 -23.66 8.10
N PRO A 115 -13.30 -24.95 8.42
CA PRO A 115 -14.53 -25.64 8.03
C PRO A 115 -15.81 -25.04 8.62
N SER A 116 -15.71 -24.20 9.66
CA SER A 116 -16.88 -23.57 10.28
C SER A 116 -17.46 -22.43 9.43
N ILE A 117 -16.64 -21.78 8.60
CA ILE A 117 -17.02 -20.57 7.84
C ILE A 117 -16.68 -20.64 6.36
N ASP A 118 -15.64 -21.38 5.97
CA ASP A 118 -15.15 -21.38 4.59
C ASP A 118 -15.79 -22.48 3.74
N LYS A 119 -15.92 -22.19 2.44
CA LYS A 119 -16.44 -23.14 1.44
C LYS A 119 -15.36 -23.48 0.42
N ILE A 120 -15.23 -24.76 0.12
CA ILE A 120 -14.37 -25.24 -0.97
C ILE A 120 -15.28 -25.51 -2.17
N LEU A 121 -14.88 -25.00 -3.34
CA LEU A 121 -15.53 -25.28 -4.63
C LEU A 121 -14.55 -26.07 -5.50
N ASN A 122 -14.46 -27.37 -5.24
CA ASN A 122 -13.63 -28.31 -5.99
C ASN A 122 -14.33 -29.68 -6.01
N PRO A 123 -14.89 -30.14 -7.14
CA PRO A 123 -15.66 -31.39 -7.20
C PRO A 123 -14.85 -32.65 -6.87
N LEU A 124 -13.52 -32.56 -6.85
CA LEU A 124 -12.63 -33.65 -6.47
C LEU A 124 -12.26 -33.65 -4.97
N ASP A 125 -12.72 -32.65 -4.22
CA ASP A 125 -12.52 -32.55 -2.77
C ASP A 125 -13.78 -33.03 -2.03
N ALA A 126 -13.63 -33.94 -1.08
CA ALA A 126 -14.76 -34.46 -0.30
C ALA A 126 -15.47 -33.38 0.54
N ARG A 127 -14.80 -32.25 0.82
CA ARG A 127 -15.34 -31.10 1.56
C ARG A 127 -16.04 -30.08 0.66
N CYS A 128 -16.14 -30.35 -0.64
CA CYS A 128 -16.76 -29.46 -1.61
C CYS A 128 -18.18 -29.09 -1.19
N ALA A 129 -18.51 -27.80 -1.27
CA ALA A 129 -19.88 -27.37 -1.13
C ALA A 129 -20.73 -27.91 -2.29
N ALA A 130 -21.94 -28.34 -1.98
CA ALA A 130 -22.91 -28.77 -3.00
C ALA A 130 -23.40 -27.54 -3.78
N TRP A 131 -22.66 -27.18 -4.82
CA TRP A 131 -22.99 -26.07 -5.70
C TRP A 131 -23.57 -26.58 -7.02
N ASP A 132 -24.62 -25.90 -7.49
CA ASP A 132 -25.34 -26.22 -8.70
C ASP A 132 -25.58 -24.92 -9.47
N LEU A 133 -24.90 -24.78 -10.61
CA LEU A 133 -24.98 -23.60 -11.46
C LEU A 133 -26.42 -23.25 -11.84
N TRP A 134 -27.27 -24.25 -12.07
CA TRP A 134 -28.65 -24.01 -12.51
C TRP A 134 -29.49 -23.31 -11.44
N LYS A 135 -29.13 -23.46 -10.16
CA LYS A 135 -29.82 -22.78 -9.06
C LYS A 135 -29.53 -21.28 -8.99
N GLU A 136 -28.44 -20.82 -9.61
CA GLU A 136 -28.09 -19.40 -9.68
C GLU A 136 -28.85 -18.68 -10.82
N CYS A 137 -29.31 -19.43 -11.82
CA CYS A 137 -30.05 -18.92 -12.98
C CYS A 137 -31.56 -18.80 -12.66
N LEU A 138 -31.93 -18.02 -11.65
CA LEU A 138 -33.32 -17.76 -11.31
C LEU A 138 -33.96 -16.84 -12.36
N THR A 139 -35.04 -17.31 -13.00
CA THR A 139 -35.86 -16.56 -13.96
C THR A 139 -36.87 -15.63 -13.27
#